data_AF-A0A352RWL0-F1
#
_entry.id   AF-A0A352RWL0-F1
#
_cell.length_a   1.000
_cell.length_b   1.000
_cell.length_c   1.000
_cell.angle_alpha   90.00
_cell.angle_beta   90.00
_cell.angle_gamma   90.00
#
_symmetry.space_group_name_H-M   'P 1'
#
loop_
_entity.id
_entity.type
_entity.pdbx_description
1 polymer ?
#
loop_
_entity_poly.entity_id
_entity_poly.type
_entity_poly.pdbx_seq_one_letter_code
_entity_poly.pdbx_strand_id
1 'polypeptide(L)' 'RRIRTGKAGQVAPDLPIVAITATAGPEERLACLEAGIGMVLTKPVSYETLQSVLGHYLWKDDPYDQYDK' A
#
# COMPACT_ATOMS: atom_id res chain seq x y z
N ARG A 1 -2.13 -6.97 -14.01
CA ARG A 1 -2.01 -5.63 -13.37
C ARG A 1 -3.16 -4.68 -13.75
N ARG A 2 -4.43 -5.13 -13.69
CA ARG A 2 -5.60 -4.41 -14.21
C ARG A 2 -5.83 -3.03 -13.56
N ILE A 3 -5.50 -2.87 -12.27
CA ILE A 3 -5.73 -1.62 -11.52
C ILE A 3 -4.77 -0.50 -11.98
N ARG A 4 -3.66 -0.85 -12.64
CA ARG A 4 -2.64 0.11 -13.12
C ARG A 4 -2.82 0.56 -14.56
N THR A 5 -4.00 0.35 -15.15
CA THR A 5 -4.28 0.63 -16.56
C THR A 5 -4.42 2.12 -16.91
N GLY A 6 -4.14 3.04 -15.98
CA GLY A 6 -4.18 4.50 -16.21
C GLY A 6 -5.58 5.12 -16.32
N LYS A 7 -6.64 4.32 -16.19
CA LYS A 7 -8.03 4.79 -16.26
C LYS A 7 -8.40 5.83 -15.18
N ALA A 8 -7.71 5.81 -14.05
CA ALA A 8 -7.92 6.75 -12.93
C ALA A 8 -7.02 7.99 -13.00
N GLY A 9 -6.38 8.26 -14.15
CA GLY A 9 -5.51 9.41 -14.37
C GLY A 9 -4.03 9.04 -14.51
N GLN A 10 -3.23 10.03 -14.92
CA GLN A 10 -1.82 9.85 -15.29
C GLN A 10 -0.95 9.36 -14.12
N VAL A 11 -1.30 9.71 -12.89
CA VAL A 11 -0.56 9.32 -11.67
C VAL A 11 -0.93 7.93 -11.15
N ALA A 12 -2.07 7.38 -11.58
CA ALA A 12 -2.61 6.13 -11.06
C ALA A 12 -1.74 4.88 -11.30
N PRO A 13 -1.00 4.75 -12.42
CA PRO A 13 -0.08 3.64 -12.62
C PRO A 13 1.01 3.52 -11.55
N ASP A 14 1.41 4.64 -10.94
CA ASP A 14 2.56 4.69 -10.01
C ASP A 14 2.15 4.84 -8.55
N LEU A 15 0.92 5.30 -8.26
CA LEU A 15 0.42 5.49 -6.90
C LEU A 15 0.48 4.19 -6.05
N PRO A 16 1.16 4.14 -4.90
CA PRO A 16 1.14 2.95 -4.04
C PRO A 16 -0.30 2.51 -3.67
N ILE A 17 -0.56 1.21 -3.70
CA ILE A 17 -1.87 0.64 -3.33
C ILE A 17 -1.64 -0.46 -2.31
N VAL A 18 -2.23 -0.29 -1.13
CA VAL A 18 -2.20 -1.26 -0.03
C VAL A 18 -3.62 -1.75 0.22
N ALA A 19 -3.85 -3.05 0.08
CA ALA A 19 -5.14 -3.67 0.40
C ALA A 19 -5.17 -4.14 1.85
N ILE A 20 -6.28 -3.88 2.56
CA ILE A 20 -6.52 -4.35 3.92
C ILE A 20 -7.74 -5.27 3.94
N THR A 21 -7.53 -6.57 4.09
CA THR A 21 -8.56 -7.60 3.92
C THR A 21 -8.87 -8.32 5.24
N ALA A 22 -10.04 -8.94 5.36
CA ALA A 22 -10.39 -9.72 6.56
C ALA A 22 -9.66 -11.06 6.63
N THR A 23 -9.25 -11.58 5.47
CA THR A 23 -8.43 -12.77 5.30
C THR A 23 -7.53 -12.50 4.10
N ALA A 24 -6.29 -12.96 4.12
CA ALA A 24 -5.41 -12.91 2.95
C ALA A 24 -4.70 -14.26 2.85
N GLY A 25 -5.47 -15.26 2.41
CA GLY A 25 -4.89 -16.54 2.07
C GLY A 25 -3.83 -16.37 0.97
N PRO A 26 -2.91 -17.34 0.79
CA PRO A 26 -1.86 -17.26 -0.22
C PRO A 26 -2.40 -16.93 -1.62
N GLU A 27 -3.51 -17.55 -2.03
CA GLU A 27 -4.14 -17.32 -3.34
C GLU A 27 -4.72 -15.91 -3.49
N GLU A 28 -5.42 -15.43 -2.45
CA GLU A 28 -5.99 -14.08 -2.45
C GLU A 28 -4.90 -13.01 -2.49
N ARG A 29 -3.82 -13.24 -1.71
CA ARG A 29 -2.64 -12.36 -1.74
C ARG A 29 -2.01 -12.31 -3.13
N LEU A 30 -1.87 -13.46 -3.80
CA LEU A 30 -1.34 -13.53 -5.16
C LEU A 30 -2.26 -12.80 -6.15
N ALA A 31 -3.56 -13.05 -6.10
CA ALA A 31 -4.54 -12.40 -6.97
C ALA A 31 -4.53 -10.87 -6.81
N CYS A 32 -4.37 -10.37 -5.59
CA CYS A 32 -4.21 -8.95 -5.32
C CYS A 32 -2.94 -8.38 -5.98
N LEU A 33 -1.80 -9.04 -5.78
CA LEU A 33 -0.52 -8.61 -6.36
C LEU A 33 -0.58 -8.61 -7.89
N GLU A 34 -1.15 -9.65 -8.50
CA GLU A 34 -1.36 -9.75 -9.95
C GLU A 34 -2.31 -8.68 -10.49
N ALA A 35 -3.34 -8.30 -9.72
CA ALA A 35 -4.21 -7.19 -10.05
C ALA A 35 -3.47 -5.84 -10.09
N GLY A 36 -2.31 -5.75 -9.44
CA GLY A 36 -1.45 -4.56 -9.38
C GLY A 36 -1.47 -3.83 -8.04
N ILE A 37 -1.95 -4.49 -6.98
CA ILE A 37 -1.80 -4.03 -5.59
C ILE A 37 -0.33 -4.21 -5.20
N GLY A 38 0.24 -3.23 -4.49
CA GLY A 38 1.64 -3.28 -4.07
C GLY A 38 1.85 -4.10 -2.79
N MET A 39 0.87 -4.04 -1.88
CA MET A 39 0.94 -4.74 -0.60
C MET A 39 -0.45 -5.16 -0.11
N VAL A 40 -0.51 -6.27 0.61
CA VAL A 40 -1.74 -6.78 1.23
C VAL A 40 -1.48 -6.97 2.72
N LEU A 41 -2.36 -6.42 3.55
CA LEU A 41 -2.39 -6.54 5.00
C LEU A 41 -3.68 -7.27 5.42
N THR A 42 -3.59 -8.08 6.48
CA THR A 42 -4.74 -8.72 7.10
C THR A 42 -5.23 -7.89 8.28
N LYS A 43 -6.56 -7.83 8.46
CA LYS A 43 -7.17 -7.30 9.67
C LYS A 43 -7.00 -8.31 10.83
N PRO A 44 -6.91 -7.81 12.08
CA PRO A 44 -6.75 -6.40 12.44
C PRO A 44 -5.36 -5.88 12.09
N VAL A 45 -5.28 -4.64 11.61
CA VAL A 45 -3.99 -3.97 11.32
C VAL A 45 -3.57 -3.21 12.57
N SER A 46 -2.35 -3.46 13.05
CA SER A 46 -1.80 -2.71 14.18
C SER A 46 -1.32 -1.33 13.73
N TYR A 47 -1.21 -0.40 14.68
CA TYR A 47 -0.71 0.95 14.42
C TYR A 47 0.73 0.92 13.91
N GLU A 48 1.59 0.10 14.51
CA GLU A 48 3.00 -0.08 14.13
C GLU A 48 3.13 -0.65 12.72
N THR A 49 2.27 -1.61 12.36
CA THR A 49 2.22 -2.19 11.02
C THR A 49 1.84 -1.10 10.01
N LEU A 50 0.82 -0.32 10.30
CA LEU A 50 0.38 0.76 9.41
C LEU A 50 1.46 1.85 9.28
N GLN A 51 2.09 2.26 10.37
CA GLN A 51 3.20 3.23 10.36
C GLN A 51 4.36 2.75 9.50
N SER A 52 4.78 1.49 9.64
CA SER A 52 5.85 0.91 8.82
C SER A 52 5.53 0.96 7.32
N VAL A 53 4.28 0.64 6.96
CA VAL A 53 3.82 0.66 5.56
C VAL A 53 3.73 2.06 5.00
N LEU A 54 3.16 3.00 5.76
CA LEU A 54 3.11 4.40 5.36
C LEU A 54 4.53 4.95 5.21
N GLY A 55 5.40 4.62 6.15
CA GLY A 55 6.79 5.01 6.10
C GLY A 55 7.53 4.54 4.86
N HIS A 56 7.32 3.28 4.48
CA HIS A 56 7.90 2.73 3.26
C HIS A 56 7.52 3.52 1.99
N TYR A 57 6.32 4.10 1.92
CA TYR A 57 5.82 4.80 0.74
C TYR A 57 5.92 6.32 0.78
N LEU A 58 5.90 6.92 1.97
CA LEU A 58 5.88 8.38 2.16
C LEU A 58 7.27 8.96 2.42
N TRP A 59 8.23 8.19 2.92
CA TRP A 59 9.57 8.72 3.15
C TRP A 59 10.39 8.82 1.86
N LYS A 60 10.24 9.99 1.24
CA LYS A 60 11.27 10.61 0.44
C LYS A 60 11.19 12.11 0.72
N ASP A 61 12.10 12.60 1.58
CA ASP A 61 12.23 13.99 2.00
C ASP A 61 10.98 14.57 2.68
N ASP A 62 10.71 14.17 3.94
CA ASP A 62 9.67 14.82 4.75
C ASP A 62 10.22 16.11 5.40
N PRO A 63 9.79 17.32 4.96
CA PRO A 63 10.23 18.58 5.57
C PRO A 63 9.67 18.80 6.99
N TYR A 64 8.77 17.94 7.48
CA TYR A 64 8.17 17.99 8.81
C TYR A 64 8.69 16.92 9.78
N ASP A 65 9.68 16.11 9.39
CA ASP A 65 10.35 15.09 10.23
C ASP A 65 11.05 15.70 11.47
N GLN A 66 11.16 17.04 11.52
CA GLN A 66 11.71 17.78 12.67
C GLN A 66 10.84 17.76 13.94
N TYR A 67 9.60 17.26 13.88
CA TYR A 67 8.67 17.22 15.03
C TYR A 67 8.62 15.89 15.78
N ASP A 68 9.31 14.85 15.30
CA ASP A 68 9.33 13.52 15.91
C ASP A 68 10.60 13.31 16.78
N LYS A 69 10.86 14.27 17.70
CA LYS A 69 11.88 14.17 18.75
C LYS A 69 11.28 14.17 20.15
#